data_AF-A0ABD2CQZ2-F1
#
_entry.id   AF-A0ABD2CQZ2-F1
#
_cell.length_a   1.000
_cell.length_b   1.000
_cell.length_c   1.000
_cell.angle_alpha   90.00
_cell.angle_beta   90.00
_cell.angle_gamma   90.00
#
_symmetry.space_group_name_H-M   'P 1'
#
loop_
_entity.id
_entity.type
_entity.pdbx_description
1 polymer ?
#
loop_
_entity_poly.entity_id
_entity_poly.type
_entity_poly.pdbx_seq_one_letter_code
_entity_poly.pdbx_strand_id
1 'polypeptide(L)'
;MLRKNQLIEFLFVVNIMTTFSTESSPEYVKQCSRKDPKLKSCLIDSLHHLKPYLKDGIPEIELPSVEPFRMDELTLSLTGGTNGYKVQLRELYVRGASNYTVEDIQLGSPFEAVIRMPALVLDAQYTSSGVLIILPASGNGTFHARFDDVRALVKGLVSTKIRDDKTYLNVEKLDVELGVKNVNMRVRKIYRNNRILTEATNLFLRENGQEVLKAMEPQLKRKLSVLFAGIVNQLLRHVPVETFLLP
;
A
#
# COMPACT_ATOMS: atom_id res chain seq x y z
N MET A 1 3.14 7.71 -91.30
CA MET A 1 2.95 9.13 -90.96
C MET A 1 3.27 9.32 -89.48
N LEU A 2 4.13 10.31 -89.18
CA LEU A 2 4.67 10.66 -87.86
C LEU A 2 3.67 11.36 -86.93
N ARG A 3 3.84 11.17 -85.60
CA ARG A 3 4.04 12.17 -84.50
C ARG A 3 3.75 11.47 -83.15
N LYS A 4 4.70 11.21 -82.22
CA LYS A 4 5.61 12.01 -81.36
C LYS A 4 4.89 12.70 -80.17
N ASN A 5 5.46 12.52 -78.96
CA ASN A 5 5.28 13.24 -77.66
C ASN A 5 4.12 12.78 -76.73
N GLN A 6 4.22 12.67 -75.39
CA GLN A 6 5.27 12.77 -74.35
C GLN A 6 4.80 12.08 -73.04
N LEU A 7 5.74 11.48 -72.31
CA LEU A 7 5.98 11.49 -70.85
C LEU A 7 4.93 12.11 -69.92
N ILE A 8 4.40 11.35 -68.94
CA ILE A 8 4.14 11.82 -67.55
C ILE A 8 4.34 10.64 -66.57
N GLU A 9 5.42 10.71 -65.77
CA GLU A 9 5.59 9.93 -64.55
C GLU A 9 4.62 10.47 -63.47
N PHE A 10 3.87 9.59 -62.80
CA PHE A 10 3.15 9.96 -61.58
C PHE A 10 3.75 9.18 -60.41
N LEU A 11 4.72 9.79 -59.74
CA LEU A 11 5.16 9.39 -58.40
C LEU A 11 4.01 9.68 -57.42
N PHE A 12 3.34 8.63 -56.95
CA PHE A 12 2.48 8.72 -55.77
C PHE A 12 3.36 8.76 -54.52
N VAL A 13 3.72 9.96 -54.06
CA VAL A 13 4.29 10.15 -52.73
C VAL A 13 3.15 10.03 -51.72
N VAL A 14 2.95 8.82 -51.20
CA VAL A 14 2.09 8.59 -50.03
C VAL A 14 2.79 9.24 -48.84
N ASN A 15 2.37 10.45 -48.48
CA ASN A 15 2.71 11.05 -47.19
C ASN A 15 2.04 10.22 -46.11
N ILE A 16 2.79 9.27 -45.53
CA ILE A 16 2.44 8.65 -44.26
C ILE A 16 2.60 9.76 -43.22
N MET A 17 1.53 10.48 -42.92
CA MET A 17 1.43 11.21 -41.66
C MET A 17 1.44 10.14 -40.57
N THR A 18 2.63 9.86 -40.04
CA THR A 18 2.78 9.18 -38.77
C THR A 18 2.12 10.09 -37.74
N THR A 19 0.88 9.77 -37.40
CA THR A 19 0.24 10.29 -36.19
C THR A 19 1.13 9.87 -35.02
N PHE A 20 1.95 10.80 -34.52
CA PHE A 20 2.55 10.65 -33.21
C PHE A 20 1.37 10.57 -32.23
N SER A 21 0.98 9.35 -31.86
CA SER A 21 0.15 9.13 -30.69
C SER A 21 0.96 9.63 -29.52
N THR A 22 0.69 10.86 -29.08
CA THR A 22 1.05 11.30 -27.74
C THR A 22 0.29 10.37 -26.81
N GLU A 23 0.97 9.31 -26.37
CA GLU A 23 0.46 8.37 -25.39
C GLU A 23 0.15 9.20 -24.13
N SER A 24 -1.12 9.57 -23.96
CA SER A 24 -1.57 10.40 -22.86
C SER A 24 -1.31 9.63 -21.58
N SER A 25 -0.54 10.22 -20.67
CA SER A 25 -0.26 9.63 -19.35
C SER A 25 -1.59 9.23 -18.68
N PRO A 26 -1.69 8.05 -18.04
CA PRO A 26 -2.89 7.66 -17.32
C PRO A 26 -3.31 8.72 -16.31
N GLU A 27 -4.62 8.91 -16.11
CA GLU A 27 -5.16 10.00 -15.26
C GLU A 27 -4.66 9.92 -13.81
N TYR A 28 -4.36 8.71 -13.33
CA TYR A 28 -3.80 8.48 -12.00
C TYR A 28 -2.31 8.86 -11.86
N VAL A 29 -1.65 9.23 -12.96
CA VAL A 29 -0.24 9.64 -12.96
C VAL A 29 -0.11 11.15 -13.11
N LYS A 30 0.46 11.78 -12.07
CA LYS A 30 0.98 13.15 -12.17
C LYS A 30 2.47 13.10 -12.48
N GLN A 31 2.85 13.69 -13.61
CA GLN A 31 4.22 13.68 -14.11
C GLN A 31 5.07 14.77 -13.44
N CYS A 32 6.36 14.49 -13.27
CA CYS A 32 7.36 15.43 -12.76
C CYS A 32 8.52 15.55 -13.73
N SER A 33 9.16 16.72 -13.83
CA SER A 33 10.38 16.87 -14.63
C SER A 33 11.63 16.58 -13.79
N ARG A 34 12.56 15.80 -14.33
CA ARG A 34 13.88 15.55 -13.72
C ARG A 34 14.70 16.83 -13.52
N LYS A 35 14.42 17.89 -14.29
CA LYS A 35 15.08 19.19 -14.20
C LYS A 35 14.43 20.14 -13.21
N ASP A 36 13.29 19.77 -12.62
CA ASP A 36 12.61 20.60 -11.64
C ASP A 36 13.49 20.74 -10.38
N PRO A 37 13.91 21.96 -9.99
CA PRO A 37 14.64 22.16 -8.74
C PRO A 37 13.84 21.74 -7.50
N LYS A 38 12.51 21.58 -7.63
CA LYS A 38 11.58 21.09 -6.61
C LYS A 38 11.07 19.68 -6.90
N LEU A 39 11.82 18.86 -7.64
CA LEU A 39 11.47 17.48 -8.02
C LEU A 39 10.90 16.65 -6.85
N LYS A 40 11.52 16.73 -5.67
CA LYS A 40 11.04 16.02 -4.47
C LYS A 40 9.61 16.42 -4.08
N SER A 41 9.30 17.72 -4.10
CA SER A 41 7.95 18.22 -3.83
C SER A 41 6.96 17.76 -4.90
N CYS A 42 7.36 17.80 -6.18
CA CYS A 42 6.52 17.31 -7.25
C CYS A 42 6.17 15.83 -7.07
N LEU A 43 7.14 14.99 -6.70
CA LEU A 43 6.91 13.57 -6.48
C LEU A 43 6.01 13.28 -5.27
N ILE A 44 6.14 14.07 -4.19
CA ILE A 44 5.20 14.03 -3.07
C ILE A 44 3.79 14.38 -3.54
N ASP A 45 3.63 15.43 -4.35
CA ASP A 45 2.34 15.80 -4.90
C ASP A 45 1.79 14.71 -5.83
N SER A 46 2.64 14.03 -6.59
CA SER A 46 2.25 12.90 -7.43
C SER A 46 1.75 11.71 -6.60
N LEU A 47 2.39 11.44 -5.47
CA LEU A 47 1.88 10.46 -4.52
C LEU A 47 0.55 10.91 -3.92
N HIS A 48 0.30 12.20 -3.70
CA HIS A 48 -1.00 12.67 -3.20
C HIS A 48 -2.08 12.63 -4.28
N HIS A 49 -1.70 12.86 -5.54
CA HIS A 49 -2.59 12.73 -6.70
C HIS A 49 -3.14 11.30 -6.87
N LEU A 50 -2.38 10.28 -6.45
CA LEU A 50 -2.81 8.88 -6.48
C LEU A 50 -3.93 8.55 -5.50
N LYS A 51 -4.16 9.35 -4.44
CA LYS A 51 -5.12 9.04 -3.36
C LYS A 51 -6.52 8.63 -3.84
N PRO A 52 -7.23 9.41 -4.68
CA PRO A 52 -8.57 9.02 -5.14
C PRO A 52 -8.56 7.70 -5.91
N TYR A 53 -7.51 7.45 -6.69
CA TYR A 53 -7.37 6.21 -7.47
C TYR A 53 -7.02 5.01 -6.60
N LEU A 54 -6.18 5.17 -5.58
CA LEU A 54 -5.91 4.10 -4.61
C LEU A 54 -7.15 3.77 -3.77
N LYS A 55 -7.97 4.78 -3.48
CA LYS A 55 -9.23 4.60 -2.75
C LYS A 55 -10.17 3.66 -3.50
N ASP A 56 -10.37 3.89 -4.80
CA ASP A 56 -11.34 3.13 -5.60
C ASP A 56 -10.73 1.87 -6.26
N GLY A 57 -9.40 1.84 -6.40
CA GLY A 57 -8.66 0.84 -7.18
C GLY A 57 -8.37 1.34 -8.60
N ILE A 58 -7.47 0.66 -9.29
CA ILE A 58 -7.08 0.96 -10.68
C ILE A 58 -7.22 -0.34 -11.50
N PRO A 59 -8.40 -0.58 -12.10
CA PRO A 59 -8.69 -1.82 -12.83
C PRO A 59 -7.71 -2.11 -13.97
N GLU A 60 -7.20 -1.07 -14.64
CA GLU A 60 -6.28 -1.18 -15.78
C GLU A 60 -4.97 -1.87 -15.42
N ILE A 61 -4.58 -1.81 -14.15
CA ILE A 61 -3.39 -2.47 -13.61
C ILE A 61 -3.75 -3.49 -12.54
N GLU A 62 -5.01 -3.95 -12.51
CA GLU A 62 -5.53 -4.92 -11.53
C GLU A 62 -5.24 -4.54 -10.07
N LEU A 63 -5.20 -3.24 -9.77
CA LEU A 63 -4.97 -2.76 -8.42
C LEU A 63 -6.32 -2.70 -7.68
N PRO A 64 -6.53 -3.50 -6.62
CA PRO A 64 -7.78 -3.45 -5.87
C PRO A 64 -7.90 -2.15 -5.08
N SER A 65 -9.13 -1.84 -4.65
CA SER A 65 -9.40 -0.73 -3.72
C SER A 65 -8.61 -0.90 -2.41
N VAL A 66 -8.01 0.19 -1.96
CA VAL A 66 -7.29 0.31 -0.69
C VAL A 66 -8.17 0.95 0.40
N GLU A 67 -9.45 1.24 0.11
CA GLU A 67 -10.40 1.86 1.05
C GLU A 67 -11.84 1.32 0.90
N PRO A 68 -12.31 0.45 1.80
CA PRO A 68 -11.54 -0.20 2.85
C PRO A 68 -10.54 -1.18 2.24
N PHE A 69 -9.32 -1.23 2.78
CA PHE A 69 -8.40 -2.30 2.49
C PHE A 69 -8.92 -3.61 3.09
N ARG A 70 -9.09 -4.64 2.26
CA ARG A 70 -9.65 -5.94 2.65
C ARG A 70 -8.56 -7.00 2.67
N MET A 71 -8.55 -7.82 3.71
CA MET A 71 -7.69 -9.00 3.80
C MET A 71 -8.50 -10.17 4.35
N ASP A 72 -8.44 -11.31 3.66
CA ASP A 72 -9.22 -12.49 4.04
C ASP A 72 -8.81 -13.02 5.41
N GLU A 73 -7.50 -13.08 5.66
CA GLU A 73 -6.96 -13.58 6.91
C GLU A 73 -5.60 -12.97 7.29
N LEU A 74 -5.45 -12.64 8.57
CA LEU A 74 -4.17 -12.35 9.21
C LEU A 74 -4.01 -13.20 10.47
N THR A 75 -3.00 -14.07 10.48
CA THR A 75 -2.63 -14.86 11.66
C THR A 75 -1.31 -14.37 12.23
N LEU A 76 -1.29 -14.11 13.55
CA LEU A 76 -0.13 -13.66 14.31
C LEU A 76 0.12 -14.57 15.51
N SER A 77 1.38 -14.86 15.81
CA SER A 77 1.83 -15.60 17.00
C SER A 77 2.78 -14.71 17.82
N LEU A 78 2.28 -14.10 18.89
CA LEU A 78 2.99 -13.04 19.61
C LEU A 78 4.04 -13.61 20.57
N THR A 79 3.75 -14.76 21.18
CA THR A 79 4.66 -15.43 22.13
C THR A 79 4.88 -16.89 21.75
N GLY A 80 6.06 -17.43 22.10
CA GLY A 80 6.41 -18.83 21.88
C GLY A 80 5.96 -19.75 23.02
N GLY A 81 6.16 -21.06 22.84
CA GLY A 81 5.84 -22.08 23.85
C GLY A 81 4.43 -22.64 23.75
N THR A 82 4.10 -23.60 24.63
CA THR A 82 2.82 -24.32 24.64
C THR A 82 1.61 -23.42 24.89
N ASN A 83 1.79 -22.33 25.63
CA ASN A 83 0.75 -21.34 25.94
C ASN A 83 0.92 -20.02 25.16
N GLY A 84 1.72 -20.03 24.08
CA GLY A 84 1.98 -18.88 23.25
C GLY A 84 0.68 -18.26 22.70
N TYR A 85 0.57 -16.93 22.75
CA TYR A 85 -0.61 -16.24 22.26
C TYR A 85 -0.63 -16.26 20.74
N LYS A 86 -1.72 -16.78 20.20
CA LYS A 86 -2.02 -16.77 18.77
C LYS A 86 -3.32 -16.04 18.56
N VAL A 87 -3.36 -15.20 17.53
CA VAL A 87 -4.56 -14.51 17.09
C VAL A 87 -4.72 -14.69 15.59
N GLN A 88 -5.94 -14.99 15.18
CA GLN A 88 -6.39 -15.07 13.81
C GLN A 88 -7.49 -14.03 13.62
N LEU A 89 -7.27 -13.13 12.66
CA LEU A 89 -8.24 -12.14 12.21
C LEU A 89 -8.73 -12.57 10.83
N ARG A 90 -10.03 -12.71 10.64
CA ARG A 90 -10.64 -13.01 9.33
C ARG A 90 -11.58 -11.90 8.90
N GLU A 91 -11.78 -11.78 7.59
CA GLU A 91 -12.60 -10.71 7.00
C GLU A 91 -12.18 -9.35 7.57
N LEU A 92 -10.89 -9.06 7.44
CA LEU A 92 -10.28 -7.83 7.95
C LEU A 92 -10.64 -6.66 7.03
N TYR A 93 -11.21 -5.61 7.61
CA TYR A 93 -11.47 -4.34 6.93
C TYR A 93 -10.69 -3.23 7.62
N VAL A 94 -9.76 -2.62 6.89
CA VAL A 94 -8.98 -1.47 7.36
C VAL A 94 -9.41 -0.22 6.62
N ARG A 95 -9.77 0.82 7.37
CA ARG A 95 -10.22 2.11 6.85
C ARG A 95 -9.29 3.23 7.26
N GLY A 96 -9.20 4.25 6.41
CA GLY A 96 -8.38 5.45 6.61
C GLY A 96 -6.98 5.36 6.01
N ALA A 97 -6.60 4.23 5.41
CA ALA A 97 -5.29 4.04 4.78
C ALA A 97 -5.11 4.95 3.55
N SER A 98 -6.20 5.25 2.84
CA SER A 98 -6.19 6.19 1.70
C SER A 98 -5.99 7.66 2.12
N ASN A 99 -6.29 8.00 3.38
CA ASN A 99 -6.10 9.33 3.93
C ASN A 99 -4.71 9.46 4.54
N TYR A 100 -3.67 9.39 3.70
CA TYR A 100 -2.28 9.55 4.13
C TYR A 100 -1.72 10.93 3.78
N THR A 101 -0.61 11.31 4.39
CA THR A 101 0.23 12.43 3.97
C THR A 101 1.66 11.93 3.90
N VAL A 102 2.31 12.13 2.76
CA VAL A 102 3.74 11.86 2.61
C VAL A 102 4.49 13.07 3.18
N GLU A 103 5.22 12.87 4.28
CA GLU A 103 6.02 13.92 4.92
C GLU A 103 7.36 14.09 4.23
N ASP A 104 7.98 12.98 3.85
CA ASP A 104 9.31 12.98 3.26
C ASP A 104 9.52 11.77 2.35
N ILE A 105 10.37 11.95 1.33
CA ILE A 105 10.86 10.88 0.48
C ILE A 105 12.36 11.05 0.21
N GLN A 106 13.07 9.94 0.17
CA GLN A 106 14.45 9.83 -0.32
C GLN A 106 14.44 8.83 -1.47
N LEU A 107 14.82 9.32 -2.65
CA LEU A 107 14.85 8.53 -3.87
C LEU A 107 16.18 7.79 -3.97
N GLY A 108 16.15 6.60 -4.57
CA GLY A 108 17.34 5.80 -4.81
C GLY A 108 17.13 4.34 -4.43
N SER A 109 18.24 3.63 -4.26
CA SER A 109 18.27 2.27 -3.73
C SER A 109 19.43 2.23 -2.73
N PRO A 110 19.17 2.34 -1.41
CA PRO A 110 17.85 2.29 -0.78
C PRO A 110 17.00 3.54 -1.01
N PHE A 111 15.68 3.37 -1.06
CA PHE A 111 14.70 4.45 -0.94
C PHE A 111 14.13 4.51 0.47
N GLU A 112 13.61 5.68 0.84
CA GLU A 112 12.90 5.90 2.10
C GLU A 112 11.67 6.79 1.86
N ALA A 113 10.58 6.53 2.59
CA ALA A 113 9.41 7.39 2.64
C ALA A 113 8.85 7.46 4.06
N VAL A 114 8.45 8.65 4.48
CA VAL A 114 7.75 8.89 5.73
C VAL A 114 6.30 9.24 5.42
N ILE A 115 5.38 8.41 5.91
CA ILE A 115 3.95 8.51 5.63
C ILE A 115 3.21 8.66 6.95
N ARG A 116 2.29 9.62 7.03
CA ARG A 116 1.35 9.76 8.15
C ARG A 116 -0.06 9.41 7.74
N MET A 117 -0.81 8.78 8.64
CA MET A 117 -2.23 8.55 8.53
C MET A 117 -2.89 9.05 9.81
N PRO A 118 -3.87 9.99 9.74
CA PRO A 118 -4.49 10.55 10.93
C PRO A 118 -5.18 9.51 11.80
N ALA A 119 -5.82 8.53 11.17
CA ALA A 119 -6.45 7.41 11.86
C ALA A 119 -6.59 6.20 10.95
N LEU A 120 -6.30 5.02 11.50
CA LEU A 120 -6.65 3.72 10.93
C LEU A 120 -7.71 3.05 11.80
N VAL A 121 -8.78 2.57 11.18
CA VAL A 121 -9.85 1.82 11.85
C VAL A 121 -9.93 0.43 11.27
N LEU A 122 -9.81 -0.57 12.13
CA LEU A 122 -9.77 -1.98 11.77
C LEU A 122 -10.94 -2.71 12.41
N ASP A 123 -11.66 -3.50 11.61
CA ASP A 123 -12.69 -4.42 12.08
C ASP A 123 -12.44 -5.82 11.49
N ALA A 124 -12.63 -6.86 12.29
CA ALA A 124 -12.44 -8.25 11.87
C ALA A 124 -13.24 -9.24 12.73
N GLN A 125 -13.44 -10.44 12.17
CA GLN A 125 -13.72 -11.63 12.97
C GLN A 125 -12.43 -12.04 13.68
N TYR A 126 -12.53 -12.40 14.96
CA TYR A 126 -11.39 -12.63 15.83
C TYR A 126 -11.47 -14.01 16.47
N THR A 127 -10.38 -14.75 16.41
CA THR A 127 -10.18 -15.96 17.20
C THR A 127 -8.79 -15.93 17.81
N SER A 128 -8.66 -16.32 19.07
CA SER A 128 -7.40 -16.34 19.79
C SER A 128 -7.26 -17.55 20.70
N SER A 129 -6.02 -17.86 21.03
CA SER A 129 -5.67 -18.89 22.00
C SER A 129 -4.42 -18.50 22.79
N GLY A 130 -4.29 -19.00 24.02
CA GLY A 130 -3.10 -18.82 24.86
C GLY A 130 -3.19 -17.60 25.79
N VAL A 131 -2.02 -17.09 26.18
CA VAL A 131 -1.89 -16.01 27.19
C VAL A 131 -1.31 -14.76 26.55
N LEU A 132 -2.12 -13.70 26.44
CA LEU A 132 -1.69 -12.39 25.97
C LEU A 132 -0.96 -11.66 27.10
N ILE A 133 0.37 -11.65 27.03
CA ILE A 133 1.27 -11.05 28.03
C ILE A 133 1.12 -11.74 29.40
N ILE A 134 0.08 -11.40 30.16
CA ILE A 134 -0.28 -12.02 31.45
C ILE A 134 -1.73 -12.53 31.50
N LEU A 135 -2.57 -12.15 30.53
CA LEU A 135 -3.99 -12.44 30.55
C LEU A 135 -4.30 -13.69 29.71
N PRO A 136 -4.88 -14.75 30.28
CA PRO A 136 -5.47 -15.83 29.49
C PRO A 136 -6.56 -15.27 28.59
N ALA A 137 -6.31 -15.23 27.29
CA ALA A 137 -7.06 -14.43 26.34
C ALA A 137 -7.56 -15.29 25.17
N SER A 138 -8.11 -16.46 25.46
CA SER A 138 -8.61 -17.40 24.44
C SER A 138 -10.09 -17.13 24.16
N GLY A 139 -10.44 -16.70 22.96
CA GLY A 139 -11.82 -16.35 22.65
C GLY A 139 -12.10 -16.35 21.16
N ASN A 140 -13.39 -16.27 20.82
CA ASN A 140 -13.87 -16.07 19.47
C ASN A 140 -14.97 -15.00 19.52
N GLY A 141 -14.92 -14.03 18.62
CA GLY A 141 -15.86 -12.92 18.58
C GLY A 141 -15.46 -11.92 17.50
N THR A 142 -15.74 -10.64 17.73
CA THR A 142 -15.37 -9.55 16.81
C THR A 142 -14.30 -8.67 17.45
N PHE A 143 -13.31 -8.28 16.67
CA PHE A 143 -12.27 -7.34 17.06
C PHE A 143 -12.46 -6.00 16.35
N HIS A 144 -12.24 -4.92 17.09
CA HIS A 144 -12.16 -3.58 16.55
C HIS A 144 -10.94 -2.89 17.13
N ALA A 145 -10.20 -2.20 16.27
CA ALA A 145 -9.11 -1.33 16.70
C ALA A 145 -9.16 0.02 16.00
N ARG A 146 -8.71 1.05 16.72
CA ARG A 146 -8.45 2.37 16.19
C ARG A 146 -7.02 2.77 16.56
N PHE A 147 -6.27 3.18 15.56
CA PHE A 147 -4.89 3.66 15.69
C PHE A 147 -4.87 5.12 15.23
N ASP A 148 -4.63 6.07 16.13
CA ASP A 148 -4.59 7.50 15.80
C ASP A 148 -3.15 8.00 15.69
N ASP A 149 -2.94 8.93 14.76
CA ASP A 149 -1.63 9.53 14.42
C ASP A 149 -0.57 8.44 14.17
N VAL A 150 -0.82 7.68 13.10
CA VAL A 150 0.07 6.61 12.64
C VAL A 150 1.14 7.23 11.76
N ARG A 151 2.41 6.98 12.08
CA ARG A 151 3.57 7.34 11.27
C ARG A 151 4.25 6.07 10.80
N ALA A 152 4.29 5.84 9.50
CA ALA A 152 4.99 4.74 8.86
C ALA A 152 6.29 5.25 8.24
N LEU A 153 7.41 4.61 8.60
CA LEU A 153 8.68 4.73 7.91
C LEU A 153 8.84 3.52 6.98
N VAL A 154 8.84 3.77 5.68
CA VAL A 154 8.98 2.74 4.64
C VAL A 154 10.37 2.85 4.05
N LYS A 155 11.13 1.76 4.07
CA LYS A 155 12.47 1.67 3.47
C LYS A 155 12.51 0.51 2.50
N GLY A 156 13.30 0.60 1.45
CA GLY A 156 13.40 -0.53 0.54
C GLY A 156 14.52 -0.44 -0.48
N LEU A 157 14.69 -1.53 -1.21
CA LEU A 157 15.59 -1.62 -2.34
C LEU A 157 14.77 -1.72 -3.61
N VAL A 158 15.16 -0.98 -4.63
CA VAL A 158 14.55 -0.99 -5.95
C VAL A 158 15.57 -1.47 -6.99
N SER A 159 15.10 -2.25 -7.95
CA SER A 159 15.82 -2.64 -9.17
C SER A 159 15.10 -2.08 -10.40
N THR A 160 15.80 -2.02 -11.52
CA THR A 160 15.26 -1.59 -12.81
C THR A 160 15.25 -2.75 -13.79
N LYS A 161 14.22 -2.81 -14.63
CA LYS A 161 14.13 -3.72 -15.77
C LYS A 161 13.69 -2.95 -17.01
N ILE A 162 14.34 -3.19 -18.14
CA ILE A 162 13.98 -2.60 -19.43
C ILE A 162 13.04 -3.58 -20.15
N ARG A 163 11.90 -3.08 -20.62
CA ARG A 163 10.93 -3.81 -21.46
C ARG A 163 10.36 -2.83 -22.48
N ASP A 164 10.41 -3.19 -23.76
CA ASP A 164 9.90 -2.36 -24.87
C ASP A 164 10.45 -0.93 -24.84
N ASP A 165 11.78 -0.80 -24.66
CA ASP A 165 12.51 0.46 -24.53
C ASP A 165 12.03 1.40 -23.39
N LYS A 166 11.21 0.88 -22.47
CA LYS A 166 10.70 1.58 -21.29
C LYS A 166 11.33 1.00 -20.02
N THR A 167 11.59 1.86 -19.04
CA THR A 167 12.21 1.46 -17.76
C THR A 167 11.14 1.18 -16.73
N TYR A 168 11.10 -0.03 -16.16
CA TYR A 168 10.18 -0.39 -15.08
C TYR A 168 10.95 -0.58 -13.77
N LEU A 169 10.33 -0.17 -12.67
CA LEU A 169 10.89 -0.37 -11.32
C LEU A 169 10.32 -1.64 -10.69
N ASN A 170 11.13 -2.29 -9.85
CA ASN A 170 10.67 -3.39 -9.02
C ASN A 170 11.25 -3.23 -7.61
N VAL A 171 10.39 -3.18 -6.60
CA VAL A 171 10.78 -3.22 -5.20
C VAL A 171 11.19 -4.65 -4.86
N GLU A 172 12.47 -4.84 -4.59
CA GLU A 172 13.08 -6.12 -4.21
C GLU A 172 12.91 -6.42 -2.72
N LYS A 173 13.01 -5.38 -1.89
CA LYS A 173 12.83 -5.45 -0.44
C LYS A 173 12.09 -4.22 0.03
N LEU A 174 11.19 -4.42 0.99
CA LEU A 174 10.44 -3.35 1.63
C LEU A 174 10.33 -3.66 3.12
N ASP A 175 10.69 -2.69 3.94
CA ASP A 175 10.61 -2.71 5.40
C ASP A 175 9.70 -1.59 5.86
N VAL A 176 8.78 -1.92 6.77
CA VAL A 176 7.84 -0.97 7.38
C VAL A 176 8.11 -0.87 8.87
N GLU A 177 8.27 0.34 9.37
CA GLU A 177 8.30 0.64 10.80
C GLU A 177 7.12 1.54 11.13
N LEU A 178 6.33 1.16 12.14
CA LEU A 178 5.11 1.86 12.52
C LEU A 178 5.27 2.50 13.90
N GLY A 179 5.05 3.81 13.97
CA GLY A 179 4.79 4.51 15.22
C GLY A 179 3.31 4.86 15.31
N VAL A 180 2.67 4.58 16.44
CA VAL A 180 1.27 4.92 16.68
C VAL A 180 1.14 5.67 17.99
N LYS A 181 0.53 6.86 17.96
CA LYS A 181 0.39 7.68 19.16
C LYS A 181 -0.66 7.14 20.12
N ASN A 182 -1.86 6.87 19.63
CA ASN A 182 -2.95 6.33 20.45
C ASN A 182 -3.47 5.02 19.87
N VAL A 183 -3.64 4.03 20.75
CA VAL A 183 -4.11 2.69 20.40
C VAL A 183 -5.36 2.40 21.21
N ASN A 184 -6.46 2.14 20.54
CA ASN A 184 -7.70 1.68 21.16
C ASN A 184 -8.07 0.33 20.56
N MET A 185 -8.12 -0.71 21.38
CA MET A 185 -8.50 -2.05 20.96
C MET A 185 -9.68 -2.53 21.79
N ARG A 186 -10.62 -3.23 21.15
CA ARG A 186 -11.76 -3.86 21.83
C ARG A 186 -12.17 -5.15 21.16
N VAL A 187 -12.61 -6.08 21.99
CA VAL A 187 -13.24 -7.33 21.58
C VAL A 187 -14.68 -7.36 22.05
N ARG A 188 -15.54 -8.03 21.29
CA ARG A 188 -16.96 -8.26 21.65
C ARG A 188 -17.32 -9.70 21.34
N LYS A 189 -18.39 -10.18 21.98
CA LYS A 189 -18.94 -11.54 21.80
C LYS A 189 -17.99 -12.69 22.16
N ILE A 190 -16.98 -12.42 22.98
CA ILE A 190 -16.01 -13.40 23.49
C ILE A 190 -16.57 -14.16 24.71
N TYR A 191 -15.97 -15.32 25.04
CA TYR A 191 -16.32 -16.13 26.22
C TYR A 191 -17.81 -16.45 26.36
N ARG A 192 -18.50 -16.78 25.26
CA ARG A 192 -19.96 -17.00 25.25
C ARG A 192 -20.74 -15.82 25.87
N ASN A 193 -20.27 -14.59 25.64
CA ASN A 193 -20.81 -13.33 26.19
C ASN A 193 -20.71 -13.17 27.72
N ASN A 194 -19.75 -13.83 28.38
CA ASN A 194 -19.48 -13.54 29.79
C ASN A 194 -19.00 -12.09 29.96
N ARG A 195 -19.84 -11.25 30.59
CA ARG A 195 -19.59 -9.82 30.76
C ARG A 195 -18.31 -9.53 31.57
N ILE A 196 -18.09 -10.28 32.66
CA ILE A 196 -16.94 -10.04 33.55
C ILE A 196 -15.63 -10.28 32.80
N LEU A 197 -15.50 -11.42 32.12
CA LEU A 197 -14.29 -11.74 31.36
C LEU A 197 -14.10 -10.81 30.16
N THR A 198 -15.20 -10.41 29.51
CA THR A 198 -15.17 -9.46 28.39
C THR A 198 -14.66 -8.09 28.85
N GLU A 199 -15.20 -7.57 29.95
CA GLU A 199 -14.78 -6.27 30.50
C GLU A 199 -13.35 -6.31 31.04
N ALA A 200 -12.95 -7.40 31.71
CA ALA A 200 -11.57 -7.57 32.15
C ALA A 200 -10.59 -7.57 30.95
N THR A 201 -10.95 -8.25 29.85
CA THR A 201 -10.14 -8.25 28.62
C THR A 201 -10.08 -6.86 27.98
N ASN A 202 -11.22 -6.17 27.86
CA ASN A 202 -11.28 -4.83 27.29
C ASN A 202 -10.61 -3.77 28.17
N LEU A 203 -10.61 -3.94 29.49
CA LEU A 203 -9.83 -3.11 30.42
C LEU A 203 -8.34 -3.29 30.15
N PHE A 204 -7.87 -4.53 30.09
CA PHE A 204 -6.48 -4.82 29.76
C PHE A 204 -6.05 -4.23 28.42
N LEU A 205 -6.84 -4.43 27.35
CA LEU A 205 -6.55 -3.89 26.02
C LEU A 205 -6.52 -2.36 25.98
N ARG A 206 -7.37 -1.70 26.77
CA ARG A 206 -7.42 -0.23 26.85
C ARG A 206 -6.24 0.35 27.63
N GLU A 207 -5.83 -0.31 28.71
CA GLU A 207 -4.71 0.13 29.55
C GLU A 207 -3.34 -0.22 28.96
N ASN A 208 -3.25 -1.31 28.19
CA ASN A 208 -1.99 -1.87 27.69
C ASN A 208 -1.95 -1.96 26.15
N GLY A 209 -2.71 -1.11 25.46
CA GLY A 209 -2.85 -1.17 23.99
C GLY A 209 -1.52 -0.99 23.26
N GLN A 210 -0.61 -0.17 23.80
CA GLN A 210 0.71 0.07 23.23
C GLN A 210 1.62 -1.17 23.37
N GLU A 211 1.59 -1.83 24.51
CA GLU A 211 2.32 -3.07 24.79
C GLU A 211 1.84 -4.20 23.91
N VAL A 212 0.52 -4.31 23.71
CA VAL A 212 -0.09 -5.27 22.79
C VAL A 212 0.36 -5.00 21.35
N LEU A 213 0.33 -3.74 20.90
CA LEU A 213 0.82 -3.38 19.56
C LEU A 213 2.31 -3.73 19.39
N LYS A 214 3.15 -3.40 20.37
CA LYS A 214 4.58 -3.73 20.38
C LYS A 214 4.84 -5.23 20.33
N ALA A 215 4.03 -6.03 21.01
CA ALA A 215 4.12 -7.50 20.95
C ALA A 215 3.74 -8.06 19.57
N MET A 216 2.84 -7.39 18.83
CA MET A 216 2.44 -7.75 17.46
C MET A 216 3.43 -7.28 16.40
N GLU A 217 4.16 -6.20 16.67
CA GLU A 217 4.98 -5.45 15.72
C GLU A 217 5.93 -6.32 14.88
N PRO A 218 6.69 -7.29 15.42
CA PRO A 218 7.65 -8.06 14.62
C PRO A 218 6.99 -8.87 13.51
N GLN A 219 5.82 -9.46 13.78
CA GLN A 219 5.08 -10.22 12.78
C GLN A 219 4.28 -9.32 11.84
N LEU A 220 3.71 -8.24 12.38
CA LEU A 220 2.98 -7.26 11.60
C LEU A 220 3.89 -6.59 10.57
N LYS A 221 5.10 -6.19 10.95
CA LYS A 221 6.13 -5.66 10.04
C LYS A 221 6.37 -6.59 8.85
N ARG A 222 6.64 -7.88 9.12
CA ARG A 222 6.87 -8.87 8.05
C ARG A 222 5.69 -9.01 7.10
N LYS A 223 4.47 -9.10 7.64
CA LYS A 223 3.25 -9.27 6.84
C LYS A 223 2.92 -8.02 6.00
N LEU A 224 3.03 -6.83 6.60
CA LEU A 224 2.78 -5.57 5.92
C LEU A 224 3.86 -5.27 4.88
N SER A 225 5.12 -5.58 5.14
CA SER A 225 6.21 -5.47 4.17
C SER A 225 5.92 -6.22 2.87
N VAL A 226 5.48 -7.49 2.96
CA VAL A 226 5.13 -8.30 1.80
C VAL A 226 3.92 -7.73 1.07
N LEU A 227 2.88 -7.36 1.82
CA LEU A 227 1.66 -6.78 1.27
C LEU A 227 1.95 -5.49 0.50
N PHE A 228 2.63 -4.53 1.12
CA PHE A 228 2.90 -3.23 0.53
C PHE A 228 3.88 -3.34 -0.66
N ALA A 229 4.87 -4.23 -0.59
CA ALA A 229 5.71 -4.52 -1.75
C ALA A 229 4.87 -5.03 -2.94
N GLY A 230 3.88 -5.90 -2.70
CA GLY A 230 2.95 -6.38 -3.72
C GLY A 230 2.16 -5.24 -4.36
N ILE A 231 1.52 -4.40 -3.54
CA ILE A 231 0.72 -3.24 -3.99
C ILE A 231 1.58 -2.26 -4.81
N VAL A 232 2.76 -1.89 -4.30
CA VAL A 232 3.66 -0.96 -5.00
C VAL A 232 4.15 -1.57 -6.32
N ASN A 233 4.53 -2.85 -6.32
CA ASN A 233 4.98 -3.52 -7.53
C ASN A 233 3.86 -3.68 -8.58
N GLN A 234 2.60 -3.77 -8.16
CA GLN A 234 1.48 -3.78 -9.09
C GLN A 234 1.47 -2.50 -9.94
N LEU A 235 1.74 -1.34 -9.34
CA LEU A 235 1.85 -0.07 -10.06
C LEU A 235 3.15 0.01 -10.88
N LEU A 236 4.30 -0.28 -10.27
CA LEU A 236 5.61 -0.08 -10.90
C LEU A 236 5.93 -1.03 -12.07
N ARG A 237 5.23 -2.17 -12.17
CA ARG A 237 5.37 -3.13 -13.29
C ARG A 237 4.52 -2.78 -14.51
N HIS A 238 3.48 -1.97 -14.33
CA HIS A 238 2.58 -1.55 -15.40
C HIS A 238 2.87 -0.13 -15.89
N VAL A 239 3.49 0.70 -15.05
CA VAL A 239 3.77 2.09 -15.38
C VAL A 239 5.27 2.32 -15.40
N PRO A 240 5.84 2.71 -16.55
CA PRO A 240 7.28 2.93 -16.68
C PRO A 240 7.71 4.27 -16.07
N VAL A 241 8.99 4.37 -15.73
CA VAL A 241 9.61 5.56 -15.13
C VAL A 241 9.37 6.80 -15.99
N GLU A 242 9.44 6.66 -17.31
CA GLU A 242 9.25 7.74 -18.28
C GLU A 242 7.83 8.34 -18.21
N THR A 243 6.83 7.59 -17.74
CA THR A 243 5.47 8.12 -17.51
C THR A 243 5.42 9.03 -16.29
N PHE A 244 6.22 8.77 -15.24
CA PHE A 244 6.27 9.59 -14.02
C PHE A 244 7.31 10.71 -14.07
N LEU A 245 8.42 10.49 -14.76
CA LEU A 245 9.62 11.34 -14.75
C LEU A 245 10.02 11.75 -16.16
N LEU A 246 9.55 12.93 -16.55
CA LEU A 246 9.92 13.58 -17.81
C LEU A 246 11.38 14.08 -17.77
N PRO A 247 12.07 14.12 -18.92
CA PRO A 247 13.47 14.56 -19.01
C PRO A 247 13.69 16.06 -18.76
#